data_AF-A0A973XPI4-F1
#
_entry.id   AF-A0A973XPI4-F1
#
_cell.length_a   1.000
_cell.length_b   1.000
_cell.length_c   1.000
_cell.angle_alpha   90.00
_cell.angle_beta   90.00
_cell.angle_gamma   90.00
#
_symmetry.space_group_name_H-M   'P 1'
#
loop_
_entity.id
_entity.type
_entity.pdbx_description
1 polymer ?
#
loop_
_entity_poly.entity_id
_entity_poly.type
_entity_poly.pdbx_seq_one_letter_code
_entity_poly.pdbx_strand_id
1 'polypeptide(L)'
;MAATNRNVFINCPFDSKYQLLFRAIVYTVKRSGFQPRCALEVDDASETRLEKICKIVAACRYGVHDISRTELDRKSRLPRFNMPFELGVFIGAKKFGRGQGTKRCTIFDTEPYRYQKFISDIAGQDVHAHGDDHRRLIKDLAAWLRDQSNDPKVPGGHAIAREFDRFLDRLPIICRQRDLATDELTFGDLAQLSAAYIAETA
;
A
#
# COMPACT_ATOMS: atom_id res chain seq x y z
N MET A 1 17.34 6.04 -21.62
CA MET A 1 17.35 6.06 -20.14
C MET A 1 16.54 4.88 -19.66
N ALA A 2 17.09 4.01 -18.82
CA ALA A 2 16.28 2.92 -18.24
C ALA A 2 15.07 3.55 -17.51
N ALA A 3 13.86 3.09 -17.80
CA ALA A 3 12.67 3.56 -17.12
C ALA A 3 12.89 3.41 -15.60
N THR A 4 12.69 4.48 -14.84
CA THR A 4 12.80 4.42 -13.38
C THR A 4 11.75 3.46 -12.86
N ASN A 5 12.18 2.40 -12.16
CA ASN A 5 11.25 1.45 -11.55
C ASN A 5 10.38 2.19 -10.52
N ARG A 6 9.10 2.39 -10.86
CA ARG A 6 8.07 3.02 -10.01
C ARG A 6 7.09 2.02 -9.40
N ASN A 7 7.46 0.75 -9.32
CA ASN A 7 6.65 -0.26 -8.66
C ASN A 7 6.74 -0.07 -7.13
N VAL A 8 5.58 -0.10 -6.48
CA VAL A 8 5.42 0.03 -5.03
C VAL A 8 4.78 -1.26 -4.50
N PHE A 9 5.50 -2.00 -3.67
CA PHE A 9 4.94 -3.14 -2.95
C PHE A 9 4.04 -2.65 -1.82
N ILE A 10 2.77 -3.07 -1.81
CA ILE A 10 1.79 -2.75 -0.78
C ILE A 10 1.61 -3.98 0.09
N ASN A 11 2.06 -3.86 1.33
CA ASN A 11 1.95 -4.83 2.39
C ASN A 11 1.02 -4.26 3.45
N CYS A 12 -0.27 -4.57 3.38
CA CYS A 12 -1.26 -4.07 4.33
C CYS A 12 -2.36 -5.13 4.59
N PRO A 13 -3.18 -4.94 5.63
CA PRO A 13 -4.34 -5.79 5.86
C PRO A 13 -5.35 -5.74 4.71
N PHE A 14 -6.10 -6.83 4.52
CA PHE A 14 -7.13 -6.95 3.48
C PHE A 14 -8.53 -7.21 4.04
N ASP A 15 -8.71 -7.12 5.37
CA ASP A 15 -10.02 -7.30 5.97
C ASP A 15 -10.94 -6.09 5.71
N SER A 16 -12.24 -6.30 5.90
CA SER A 16 -13.27 -5.32 5.56
C SER A 16 -13.11 -3.98 6.30
N LYS A 17 -12.50 -3.96 7.49
CA LYS A 17 -12.30 -2.72 8.25
C LYS A 17 -11.16 -1.88 7.65
N TYR A 18 -10.20 -2.52 6.99
CA TYR A 18 -9.06 -1.86 6.38
C TYR A 18 -9.32 -1.43 4.92
N GLN A 19 -10.43 -1.84 4.31
CA GLN A 19 -10.74 -1.58 2.90
C GLN A 19 -10.64 -0.11 2.48
N LEU A 20 -11.07 0.83 3.33
CA LEU A 20 -10.96 2.26 3.04
C LEU A 20 -9.50 2.73 2.94
N LEU A 21 -8.66 2.30 3.88
CA LEU A 21 -7.23 2.63 3.89
C LEU A 21 -6.50 1.95 2.73
N PHE A 22 -6.85 0.70 2.41
CA PHE A 22 -6.32 0.01 1.24
C PHE A 22 -6.61 0.77 -0.06
N ARG A 23 -7.86 1.20 -0.26
CA ARG A 23 -8.25 2.05 -1.40
C ARG A 23 -7.46 3.36 -1.44
N ALA A 24 -7.27 3.98 -0.29
CA ALA A 24 -6.49 5.21 -0.16
C ALA A 24 -5.01 5.01 -0.56
N ILE A 25 -4.38 3.91 -0.14
CA ILE A 25 -3.00 3.56 -0.54
C ILE A 25 -2.93 3.37 -2.06
N VAL A 26 -3.78 2.51 -2.63
CA VAL A 26 -3.77 2.20 -4.07
C VAL A 26 -3.98 3.46 -4.90
N TYR A 27 -4.97 4.26 -4.53
CA TYR A 27 -5.27 5.52 -5.22
C TYR A 27 -4.12 6.51 -5.12
N THR A 28 -3.52 6.69 -3.93
CA THR A 28 -2.39 7.61 -3.74
C THR A 28 -1.18 7.20 -4.56
N VAL A 29 -0.86 5.90 -4.59
CA VAL A 29 0.24 5.35 -5.40
C VAL A 29 -0.01 5.63 -6.88
N LYS A 30 -1.21 5.33 -7.40
CA LYS A 30 -1.57 5.62 -8.79
C LYS A 30 -1.54 7.12 -9.10
N ARG A 31 -2.13 7.95 -8.24
CA ARG A 31 -2.21 9.41 -8.40
C ARG A 31 -0.84 10.09 -8.39
N SER A 32 0.12 9.48 -7.71
CA SER A 32 1.52 9.91 -7.67
C SER A 32 2.32 9.44 -8.90
N GLY A 33 1.71 8.73 -9.85
CA GLY A 33 2.40 8.23 -11.05
C GLY A 33 3.25 6.98 -10.80
N PHE A 34 2.89 6.17 -9.80
CA PHE A 34 3.54 4.89 -9.48
C PHE A 34 2.61 3.72 -9.77
N GLN A 35 3.19 2.52 -9.83
CA GLN A 35 2.45 1.29 -10.04
C GLN A 35 2.30 0.54 -8.71
N PRO A 36 1.08 0.45 -8.14
CA PRO A 36 0.84 -0.38 -6.96
C PRO A 36 1.01 -1.86 -7.32
N ARG A 37 1.61 -2.62 -6.41
CA ARG A 37 1.76 -4.08 -6.51
C ARG A 37 1.47 -4.72 -5.16
N CYS A 38 0.67 -5.78 -5.10
CA CYS A 38 0.40 -6.49 -3.84
C CYS A 38 0.11 -7.98 -4.06
N ALA A 39 -0.01 -8.74 -2.97
CA ALA A 39 -0.26 -10.18 -3.03
C ALA A 39 -1.60 -10.56 -3.71
N LEU A 40 -2.51 -9.61 -3.92
CA LEU A 40 -3.79 -9.82 -4.61
C LEU A 40 -3.68 -9.74 -6.14
N GLU A 41 -2.51 -9.47 -6.71
CA GLU A 41 -2.31 -9.36 -8.17
C GLU A 41 -2.43 -10.68 -8.93
N VAL A 42 -2.08 -11.79 -8.29
CA VAL A 42 -1.91 -13.08 -8.95
C VAL A 42 -2.61 -14.15 -8.15
N ASP A 43 -3.81 -14.52 -8.59
CA ASP A 43 -4.57 -15.68 -8.08
C ASP A 43 -4.13 -16.98 -8.76
N ASP A 44 -2.84 -17.30 -8.64
CA ASP A 44 -2.25 -18.53 -9.17
C ASP A 44 -2.05 -19.57 -8.05
N ALA A 45 -2.91 -20.58 -7.98
CA ALA A 45 -2.81 -21.62 -6.96
C ALA A 45 -1.57 -22.53 -7.09
N SER A 46 -0.79 -22.41 -8.17
CA SER A 46 0.40 -23.24 -8.42
C SER A 46 1.67 -22.77 -7.68
N GLU A 47 1.68 -21.56 -7.13
CA GLU A 47 2.84 -21.00 -6.41
C GLU A 47 2.55 -20.77 -4.92
N THR A 48 3.57 -20.96 -4.07
CA THR A 48 3.42 -20.65 -2.65
C THR A 48 3.25 -19.14 -2.44
N ARG A 49 2.48 -18.75 -1.41
CA ARG A 49 2.26 -17.33 -1.08
C ARG A 49 3.58 -16.57 -0.87
N LEU A 50 4.57 -17.21 -0.24
CA LEU A 50 5.88 -16.60 0.03
C LEU A 50 6.66 -16.34 -1.26
N GLU A 51 6.69 -17.29 -2.20
CA GLU A 51 7.37 -17.11 -3.49
C GLU A 51 6.78 -15.93 -4.27
N LYS A 52 5.45 -15.81 -4.30
CA LYS A 52 4.77 -14.67 -4.91
C LYS A 52 5.19 -13.34 -4.28
N ILE A 53 5.18 -13.27 -2.94
CA ILE A 53 5.62 -12.07 -2.21
C ILE A 53 7.06 -11.74 -2.58
N CYS A 54 7.98 -12.72 -2.57
CA CYS A 54 9.38 -12.53 -2.94
C CYS A 54 9.53 -12.01 -4.39
N LYS A 55 8.76 -12.54 -5.35
CA LYS A 55 8.75 -12.07 -6.75
C LYS A 55 8.29 -10.61 -6.85
N ILE A 56 7.21 -10.25 -6.17
CA ILE A 56 6.69 -8.87 -6.15
C ILE A 56 7.71 -7.93 -5.49
N VAL A 57 8.24 -8.31 -4.32
CA VAL A 57 9.27 -7.55 -3.61
C VAL A 57 10.48 -7.34 -4.51
N ALA A 58 10.96 -8.36 -5.20
CA ALA A 58 12.10 -8.26 -6.12
C ALA A 58 11.85 -7.25 -7.26
N ALA A 59 10.61 -7.16 -7.76
CA ALA A 59 10.20 -6.26 -8.83
C ALA A 59 9.91 -4.81 -8.36
N CYS A 60 9.83 -4.55 -7.05
CA CYS A 60 9.47 -3.25 -6.49
C CYS A 60 10.68 -2.46 -5.98
N ARG A 61 10.81 -1.19 -6.39
CA ARG A 61 11.79 -0.27 -5.80
C ARG A 61 11.29 0.31 -4.47
N TYR A 62 9.99 0.52 -4.36
CA TYR A 62 9.35 1.17 -3.22
C TYR A 62 8.48 0.16 -2.45
N GLY A 63 8.28 0.40 -1.14
CA GLY A 63 7.44 -0.42 -0.28
C GLY A 63 6.59 0.45 0.66
N VAL A 64 5.31 0.13 0.77
CA VAL A 64 4.38 0.69 1.77
C VAL A 64 3.95 -0.46 2.65
N HIS A 65 4.32 -0.41 3.93
CA HIS A 65 4.05 -1.47 4.87
C HIS A 65 3.18 -0.94 6.00
N ASP A 66 1.98 -1.50 6.16
CA ASP A 66 1.12 -1.21 7.27
C ASP A 66 1.09 -2.42 8.22
N ILE A 67 1.57 -2.19 9.45
CA ILE A 67 1.71 -3.21 10.49
C ILE A 67 0.63 -3.09 11.58
N SER A 68 -0.44 -2.34 11.33
CA SER A 68 -1.54 -2.11 12.29
C SER A 68 -2.21 -3.40 12.77
N ARG A 69 -2.32 -4.41 11.91
CA ARG A 69 -3.16 -5.59 12.17
C ARG A 69 -2.41 -6.68 12.93
N THR A 70 -2.13 -6.42 14.20
CA THR A 70 -1.49 -7.36 15.14
C THR A 70 -2.37 -7.75 16.33
N GLU A 71 -3.66 -7.40 16.31
CA GLU A 71 -4.59 -7.81 17.36
C GLU A 71 -4.90 -9.30 17.29
N LEU A 72 -5.31 -9.86 18.42
CA LEU A 72 -5.75 -11.24 18.50
C LEU A 72 -6.96 -11.47 17.57
N ASP A 73 -6.87 -12.51 16.76
CA ASP A 73 -8.03 -13.02 16.04
C ASP A 73 -9.09 -13.54 17.03
N ARG A 74 -10.38 -13.28 16.78
CA ARG A 74 -11.47 -13.68 17.68
C ARG A 74 -11.57 -15.19 17.86
N LYS A 75 -11.21 -15.97 16.84
CA LYS A 75 -11.35 -17.43 16.82
C LYS A 75 -10.11 -18.10 17.39
N SER A 76 -8.92 -17.78 16.86
CA SER A 76 -7.69 -18.43 17.31
C SER A 76 -7.11 -17.83 18.60
N ARG A 77 -7.50 -16.59 18.94
CA ARG A 77 -6.87 -15.77 20.00
C ARG A 77 -5.37 -15.61 19.81
N LEU A 78 -4.89 -15.67 18.56
CA LEU A 78 -3.51 -15.45 18.18
C LEU A 78 -3.40 -14.24 17.25
N PRO A 79 -2.32 -13.45 17.34
CA PRO A 79 -2.04 -12.38 16.40
C PRO A 79 -1.60 -12.94 15.04
N ARG A 80 -1.89 -12.21 13.95
CA ARG A 80 -1.31 -12.51 12.63
C ARG A 80 -0.05 -11.68 12.44
N PHE A 81 1.07 -12.32 12.14
CA PHE A 81 2.36 -11.65 11.94
C PHE A 81 2.73 -11.45 10.47
N ASN A 82 1.78 -11.63 9.54
CA ASN A 82 2.05 -11.57 8.11
C ASN A 82 2.64 -10.21 7.72
N MET A 83 2.07 -9.08 8.17
CA MET A 83 2.56 -7.75 7.79
C MET A 83 3.96 -7.45 8.34
N PRO A 84 4.27 -7.71 9.62
CA PRO A 84 5.65 -7.67 10.13
C PRO A 84 6.62 -8.59 9.37
N PHE A 85 6.19 -9.81 9.03
CA PHE A 85 7.02 -10.77 8.30
C PHE A 85 7.33 -10.29 6.88
N GLU A 86 6.32 -9.83 6.12
CA GLU A 86 6.48 -9.29 4.77
C GLU A 86 7.32 -8.00 4.75
N LEU A 87 7.23 -7.16 5.79
CA LEU A 87 8.17 -6.04 6.02
C LEU A 87 9.61 -6.54 6.20
N GLY A 88 9.81 -7.57 7.03
CA GLY A 88 11.12 -8.21 7.21
C GLY A 88 11.71 -8.74 5.90
N VAL A 89 10.89 -9.36 5.04
CA VAL A 89 11.31 -9.80 3.70
C VAL A 89 11.77 -8.62 2.84
N PHE A 90 11.04 -7.51 2.84
CA PHE A 90 11.40 -6.31 2.07
C PHE A 90 12.70 -5.66 2.56
N ILE A 91 12.86 -5.50 3.88
CA ILE A 91 14.08 -4.97 4.49
C ILE A 91 15.26 -5.92 4.23
N GLY A 92 15.06 -7.23 4.37
CA GLY A 92 16.06 -8.24 4.06
C GLY A 92 16.52 -8.18 2.61
N ALA A 93 15.58 -8.05 1.66
CA ALA A 93 15.90 -7.86 0.25
C ALA A 93 16.73 -6.59 0.03
N LYS A 94 16.40 -5.47 0.69
CA LYS A 94 17.20 -4.23 0.63
C LYS A 94 18.61 -4.44 1.17
N LYS A 95 18.76 -5.13 2.31
CA LYS A 95 20.03 -5.24 3.04
C LYS A 95 20.98 -6.28 2.43
N PHE A 96 20.44 -7.38 1.93
CA PHE A 96 21.22 -8.55 1.52
C PHE A 96 21.02 -8.96 0.05
N GLY A 97 20.03 -8.42 -0.64
CA GLY A 97 19.74 -8.73 -2.04
C GLY A 97 20.70 -8.05 -3.02
N ARG A 98 21.26 -8.83 -3.95
CA ARG A 98 22.09 -8.28 -5.05
C ARG A 98 21.27 -7.34 -5.92
N GLY A 99 21.75 -6.11 -6.13
CA GLY A 99 21.07 -5.08 -6.92
C GLY A 99 19.83 -4.47 -6.25
N GLN A 100 19.57 -4.77 -4.97
CA GLN A 100 18.37 -4.33 -4.26
C GLN A 100 18.61 -3.21 -3.22
N GLY A 101 19.85 -2.74 -3.08
CA GLY A 101 20.23 -1.73 -2.07
C GLY A 101 19.55 -0.35 -2.20
N THR A 102 18.97 -0.05 -3.37
CA THR A 102 18.26 1.21 -3.62
C THR A 102 16.80 1.18 -3.16
N LYS A 103 16.30 0.06 -2.62
CA LYS A 103 14.94 -0.03 -2.10
C LYS A 103 14.68 1.02 -1.01
N ARG A 104 13.46 1.55 -0.99
CA ARG A 104 12.97 2.50 0.00
C ARG A 104 11.59 2.03 0.48
N CYS A 105 11.32 2.13 1.77
CA CYS A 105 10.00 1.84 2.32
C CYS A 105 9.56 2.91 3.31
N THR A 106 8.24 3.03 3.47
CA THR A 106 7.58 3.71 4.57
C THR A 106 6.76 2.68 5.36
N ILE A 107 6.63 2.91 6.67
CA ILE A 107 5.94 2.03 7.59
C ILE A 107 4.82 2.80 8.27
N PHE A 108 3.63 2.21 8.30
CA PHE A 108 2.44 2.72 8.92
C PHE A 108 1.97 1.80 10.06
N ASP A 109 1.36 2.40 11.08
CA ASP A 109 0.65 1.71 12.16
C ASP A 109 -0.58 2.56 12.54
N THR A 110 -1.56 1.97 13.23
CA THR A 110 -2.74 2.72 13.70
C THR A 110 -2.34 3.71 14.78
N GLU A 111 -1.51 3.28 15.73
CA GLU A 111 -1.16 4.07 16.93
C GLU A 111 0.33 4.38 17.00
N PRO A 112 0.74 5.56 17.52
CA PRO A 112 2.14 5.87 17.76
C PRO A 112 2.80 4.84 18.68
N TYR A 113 3.99 4.38 18.30
CA TYR A 113 4.87 3.52 19.11
C TYR A 113 4.31 2.14 19.48
N ARG A 114 3.14 1.73 18.97
CA ARG A 114 2.53 0.43 19.27
C ARG A 114 3.41 -0.75 18.83
N TYR A 115 4.10 -0.60 17.70
CA TYR A 115 5.08 -1.55 17.18
C TYR A 115 6.16 -1.97 18.18
N GLN A 116 6.54 -1.12 19.15
CA GLN A 116 7.54 -1.48 20.16
C GLN A 116 7.14 -2.70 21.01
N LYS A 117 5.84 -3.00 21.08
CA LYS A 117 5.31 -4.14 21.85
C LYS A 117 5.45 -5.48 21.12
N PHE A 118 5.62 -5.49 19.80
CA PHE A 118 5.59 -6.72 19.01
C PHE A 118 6.66 -6.82 17.91
N ILE A 119 7.37 -5.74 17.60
CA ILE A 119 8.50 -5.68 16.68
C ILE A 119 9.44 -4.52 17.08
N SER A 120 10.07 -4.62 18.25
CA SER A 120 10.95 -3.56 18.77
C SER A 120 12.20 -3.31 17.92
N ASP A 121 12.64 -4.27 17.10
CA ASP A 121 13.82 -4.14 16.23
C ASP A 121 13.70 -3.03 15.16
N ILE A 122 12.49 -2.57 14.85
CA ILE A 122 12.28 -1.43 13.96
C ILE A 122 12.26 -0.08 14.72
N ALA A 123 12.57 -0.08 16.02
CA ALA A 123 12.79 1.15 16.75
C ALA A 123 13.90 1.99 16.10
N GLY A 124 13.67 3.30 16.01
CA GLY A 124 14.53 4.22 15.26
C GLY A 124 14.20 4.32 13.77
N GLN A 125 13.23 3.55 13.26
CA GLN A 125 12.61 3.84 11.97
C GLN A 125 11.43 4.82 12.18
N ASP A 126 11.25 5.75 11.24
CA ASP A 126 10.14 6.69 11.23
C ASP A 126 8.83 5.98 10.85
N VAL A 127 8.13 5.44 11.85
CA VAL A 127 6.81 4.81 11.68
C VAL A 127 5.71 5.87 11.76
N HIS A 128 4.89 5.95 10.74
CA HIS A 128 3.77 6.89 10.65
C HIS A 128 2.51 6.32 11.29
N ALA A 129 1.98 7.00 12.31
CA ALA A 129 0.68 6.64 12.88
C ALA A 129 -0.45 7.27 12.05
N HIS A 130 -1.34 6.48 11.46
CA HIS A 130 -2.47 7.02 10.67
C HIS A 130 -3.76 7.20 11.48
N GLY A 131 -3.93 6.52 12.62
CA GLY A 131 -5.12 6.65 13.48
C GLY A 131 -6.43 6.28 12.78
N ASP A 132 -6.38 5.30 11.88
CA ASP A 132 -7.48 4.89 10.99
C ASP A 132 -8.07 6.02 10.11
N ASP A 133 -7.33 7.14 9.94
CA ASP A 133 -7.71 8.27 9.10
C ASP A 133 -7.04 8.18 7.72
N HIS A 134 -7.86 7.97 6.67
CA HIS A 134 -7.37 7.89 5.30
C HIS A 134 -6.74 9.19 4.82
N ARG A 135 -7.20 10.36 5.26
CA ARG A 135 -6.62 11.66 4.86
C ARG A 135 -5.22 11.81 5.42
N ARG A 136 -5.00 11.40 6.66
CA ARG A 136 -3.68 11.39 7.31
C ARG A 136 -2.74 10.43 6.59
N LEU A 137 -3.20 9.21 6.30
CA LEU A 137 -2.44 8.23 5.54
C LEU A 137 -2.03 8.78 4.17
N ILE A 138 -2.98 9.33 3.40
CA ILE A 138 -2.72 9.91 2.07
C ILE A 138 -1.70 11.04 2.17
N LYS A 139 -1.82 11.90 3.19
CA LYS A 139 -0.91 13.02 3.40
C LYS A 139 0.53 12.55 3.54
N ASP A 140 0.76 11.61 4.44
CA ASP A 140 2.09 11.11 4.76
C ASP A 140 2.66 10.27 3.61
N LEU A 141 1.85 9.41 2.99
CA LEU A 141 2.27 8.59 1.85
C LEU A 141 2.64 9.44 0.62
N ALA A 142 1.84 10.45 0.28
CA ALA A 142 2.13 11.35 -0.84
C ALA A 142 3.40 12.17 -0.61
N ALA A 143 3.63 12.62 0.64
CA ALA A 143 4.86 13.31 1.01
C ALA A 143 6.08 12.39 0.85
N TRP A 144 5.99 11.17 1.35
CA TRP A 144 7.05 10.18 1.24
C TRP A 144 7.35 9.81 -0.22
N LEU A 145 6.33 9.55 -1.05
CA LEU A 145 6.53 9.21 -2.48
C LEU A 145 7.22 10.35 -3.24
N ARG A 146 6.82 11.60 -2.99
CA ARG A 146 7.43 12.79 -3.60
C ARG A 146 8.91 12.91 -3.22
N ASP A 147 9.22 12.80 -1.93
CA ASP A 147 10.59 12.89 -1.42
C ASP A 147 11.47 11.76 -1.99
N GLN A 148 11.01 10.52 -1.92
CA GLN A 148 11.81 9.35 -2.31
C GLN A 148 11.96 9.17 -3.83
N SER A 149 11.14 9.83 -4.64
CA SER A 149 11.30 9.85 -6.10
C SER A 149 11.91 11.13 -6.63
N ASN A 150 11.99 12.18 -5.81
CA ASN A 150 12.34 13.53 -6.22
C ASN A 150 11.52 14.00 -7.45
N ASP A 151 10.24 13.61 -7.51
CA ASP A 151 9.34 13.95 -8.61
C ASP A 151 8.38 15.09 -8.19
N PRO A 152 8.59 16.32 -8.69
CA PRO A 152 7.74 17.46 -8.35
C PRO A 152 6.31 17.32 -8.89
N LYS A 153 6.06 16.37 -9.79
CA LYS A 153 4.71 16.11 -10.33
C LYS A 153 3.83 15.35 -9.35
N VAL A 154 4.38 14.77 -8.29
CA VAL A 154 3.59 14.12 -7.23
C VAL A 154 2.79 15.18 -6.47
N PRO A 155 1.45 15.20 -6.54
CA PRO A 155 0.65 16.25 -5.90
C PRO A 155 0.75 16.24 -4.38
N GLY A 156 0.50 17.39 -3.75
CA GLY A 156 0.42 17.50 -2.30
C GLY A 156 -0.67 16.58 -1.73
N GLY A 157 -0.41 15.97 -0.57
CA GLY A 157 -1.31 14.96 0.00
C GLY A 157 -2.73 15.46 0.30
N HIS A 158 -2.90 16.72 0.69
CA HIS A 158 -4.23 17.33 0.83
C HIS A 158 -5.02 17.39 -0.49
N ALA A 159 -4.33 17.60 -1.62
CA ALA A 159 -4.97 17.61 -2.93
C ALA A 159 -5.42 16.19 -3.31
N ILE A 160 -4.54 15.20 -3.13
CA ILE A 160 -4.87 13.78 -3.36
C ILE A 160 -6.02 13.33 -2.46
N ALA A 161 -6.03 13.73 -1.18
CA ALA A 161 -7.09 13.34 -0.25
C ALA A 161 -8.46 13.88 -0.69
N ARG A 162 -8.56 15.16 -1.10
CA ARG A 162 -9.82 15.72 -1.64
C ARG A 162 -10.26 15.04 -2.93
N GLU A 163 -9.31 14.68 -3.79
CA GLU A 163 -9.61 13.98 -5.05
C GLU A 163 -10.09 12.55 -4.79
N PHE A 164 -9.47 11.87 -3.82
CA PHE A 164 -9.85 10.54 -3.36
C PHE A 164 -11.26 10.51 -2.77
N ASP A 165 -11.67 11.50 -1.97
CA ASP A 165 -13.04 11.54 -1.47
C ASP A 165 -14.05 11.65 -2.63
N ARG A 166 -13.78 12.51 -3.62
CA ARG A 166 -14.62 12.61 -4.83
C ARG A 166 -14.64 11.32 -5.63
N PHE A 167 -13.50 10.62 -5.71
CA PHE A 167 -13.43 9.30 -6.31
C PHE A 167 -14.32 8.31 -5.57
N LEU A 168 -14.30 8.28 -4.24
CA LEU A 168 -15.16 7.41 -3.44
C LEU A 168 -16.65 7.71 -3.65
N ASP A 169 -17.04 8.99 -3.73
CA ASP A 169 -18.42 9.38 -4.02
C ASP A 169 -18.88 8.90 -5.41
N ARG A 170 -17.97 8.89 -6.38
CA ARG A 170 -18.23 8.47 -7.76
C ARG A 170 -18.10 6.96 -7.96
N LEU A 171 -17.36 6.26 -7.10
CA LEU A 171 -17.03 4.85 -7.25
C LEU A 171 -18.27 3.96 -7.46
N PRO A 172 -19.37 4.08 -6.68
CA PRO A 172 -20.57 3.28 -6.93
C PRO A 172 -21.19 3.51 -8.30
N ILE A 173 -21.12 4.74 -8.84
CA ILE A 173 -21.64 5.05 -10.18
C ILE A 173 -20.75 4.41 -11.24
N ILE A 174 -19.43 4.53 -11.09
CA ILE A 174 -18.45 3.93 -12.00
C ILE A 174 -18.57 2.40 -12.02
N CYS A 175 -18.75 1.77 -10.86
CA CYS A 175 -18.98 0.33 -10.76
C CYS A 175 -20.27 -0.09 -11.46
N ARG A 176 -21.39 0.61 -11.23
CA ARG A 176 -22.67 0.33 -11.91
C ARG A 176 -22.60 0.44 -13.42
N GLN A 177 -21.81 1.37 -13.96
CA GLN A 177 -21.60 1.50 -15.41
C GLN A 177 -20.87 0.30 -16.02
N ARG A 178 -20.25 -0.54 -15.20
CA ARG A 178 -19.55 -1.76 -15.59
C ARG A 178 -20.24 -3.03 -15.08
N ASP A 179 -21.48 -2.92 -14.61
CA ASP A 179 -22.23 -4.01 -13.98
C ASP A 179 -21.47 -4.68 -12.81
N LEU A 180 -20.72 -3.90 -12.02
CA LEU A 180 -19.98 -4.34 -10.84
C LEU A 180 -20.59 -3.78 -9.55
N ALA A 181 -20.54 -4.57 -8.46
CA ALA A 181 -20.75 -4.05 -7.11
C ALA A 181 -19.43 -3.55 -6.48
N THR A 182 -19.52 -2.62 -5.53
CA THR A 182 -18.32 -2.02 -4.91
C THR A 182 -17.55 -2.96 -3.98
N ASP A 183 -18.22 -3.99 -3.46
CA ASP A 183 -17.67 -5.03 -2.60
C ASP A 183 -17.08 -6.22 -3.39
N GLU A 184 -17.35 -6.29 -4.69
CA GLU A 184 -16.78 -7.28 -5.62
C GLU A 184 -15.46 -6.81 -6.26
N LEU A 185 -15.06 -5.55 -6.05
CA LEU A 185 -13.87 -4.99 -6.67
C LEU A 185 -12.61 -5.77 -6.28
N THR A 186 -11.97 -6.36 -7.28
CA THR A 186 -10.63 -6.92 -7.12
C THR A 186 -9.59 -5.79 -7.01
N PHE A 187 -8.36 -6.16 -6.63
CA PHE A 187 -7.23 -5.22 -6.70
C PHE A 187 -7.04 -4.67 -8.12
N GLY A 188 -7.20 -5.54 -9.14
CA GLY A 188 -7.09 -5.16 -10.54
C GLY A 188 -8.11 -4.11 -10.93
N ASP A 189 -9.37 -4.32 -10.57
CA ASP A 189 -10.46 -3.38 -10.84
C ASP A 189 -10.18 -2.04 -10.17
N LEU A 190 -9.88 -2.04 -8.87
CA LEU A 190 -9.57 -0.82 -8.13
C LEU A 190 -8.41 -0.03 -8.75
N ALA A 191 -7.34 -0.72 -9.15
CA ALA A 191 -6.17 -0.07 -9.76
C ALA A 191 -6.51 0.52 -11.14
N GLN A 192 -7.35 -0.15 -11.93
CA GLN A 192 -7.80 0.33 -13.24
C GLN A 192 -8.79 1.49 -13.11
N LEU A 193 -9.79 1.38 -12.24
CA LEU A 193 -10.77 2.42 -11.98
C LEU A 193 -10.12 3.69 -11.44
N SER A 194 -9.15 3.55 -10.53
CA SER A 194 -8.37 4.68 -10.04
C SER A 194 -7.63 5.37 -11.20
N ALA A 195 -6.94 4.59 -12.05
CA ALA A 195 -6.19 5.16 -13.18
C ALA A 195 -7.11 5.87 -14.19
N ALA A 196 -8.25 5.27 -14.53
CA ALA A 196 -9.23 5.86 -15.43
C ALA A 196 -9.78 7.18 -14.87
N TYR A 197 -10.22 7.18 -13.61
CA TYR A 197 -10.72 8.39 -12.96
C TYR A 197 -9.67 9.51 -12.93
N ILE A 198 -8.42 9.18 -12.56
CA ILE A 198 -7.32 10.15 -12.54
C ILE A 198 -7.10 10.75 -13.93
N ALA A 199 -7.14 9.94 -14.99
CA ALA A 199 -6.94 10.43 -16.35
C ALA A 199 -8.08 11.35 -16.84
N GLU A 200 -9.31 11.13 -16.37
CA GLU A 200 -10.46 11.98 -16.68
C GLU A 200 -10.44 13.32 -15.93
N THR A 201 -9.79 13.39 -14.78
CA THR A 201 -9.78 14.57 -13.89
C THR A 201 -8.43 15.28 -13.78
N ALA A 202 -7.40 14.82 -14.50
CA ALA A 202 -6.04 15.37 -14.48
C ALA A 202 -5.88 16.67 -15.29
#